data_AF-A0A3S9SWD8-F1
#
_entry.id   AF-A0A3S9SWD8-F1
#
_cell.length_a   1.000
_cell.length_b   1.000
_cell.length_c   1.000
_cell.angle_alpha   90.00
_cell.angle_beta   90.00
_cell.angle_gamma   90.00
#
_symmetry.space_group_name_H-M   'P 1'
#
loop_
_entity.id
_entity.type
_entity.pdbx_description
1 polymer ?
#
loop_
_entity_poly.entity_id
_entity_poly.type
_entity_poly.pdbx_seq_one_letter_code
_entity_poly.pdbx_strand_id
1 'polypeptide(L)' 'MKNIKEWKIWKVLRKQLRRMGYQGDFKKISITRWKNSASPLINMALSNRWFDEIGLVNLQRYEVGVLHHYYE' A
#
# COMPACT_ATOMS: atom_id res chain seq x y z
N MET A 1 7.87 5.55 9.05
CA MET A 1 7.80 4.08 8.96
C MET A 1 8.85 3.63 7.95
N LYS A 2 9.65 2.59 8.20
CA LYS A 2 10.57 2.05 7.15
C LYS A 2 9.75 1.62 5.93
N ASN A 3 10.14 2.06 4.74
CA ASN A 3 9.39 1.84 3.51
C ASN A 3 9.27 0.35 3.16
N ILE A 4 8.22 -0.08 2.46
CA ILE A 4 8.05 -1.49 2.02
C ILE A 4 9.17 -1.95 1.09
N LYS A 5 9.74 -1.03 0.31
CA LYS A 5 10.96 -1.28 -0.46
C LYS A 5 12.12 -1.80 0.40
N GLU A 6 12.12 -1.51 1.71
CA GLU A 6 13.13 -2.01 2.65
C GLU A 6 12.78 -3.38 3.25
N TRP A 7 11.58 -3.91 3.01
CA TRP A 7 11.16 -5.20 3.55
C TRP A 7 11.75 -6.33 2.72
N LYS A 8 12.98 -6.72 3.07
CA LYS A 8 13.70 -7.81 2.42
C LYS A 8 13.21 -9.20 2.86
N ILE A 9 12.45 -9.30 3.97
CA ILE A 9 12.12 -10.59 4.62
C ILE A 9 10.66 -10.62 5.09
N TRP A 10 9.98 -11.74 4.81
CA TRP A 10 8.62 -12.08 5.28
C TRP A 10 8.32 -11.71 6.74
N LYS A 11 9.28 -11.91 7.65
CA LYS A 11 9.12 -11.65 9.08
C LYS A 11 8.73 -10.19 9.38
N VAL A 12 9.18 -9.24 8.55
CA VAL A 12 8.85 -7.81 8.71
C VAL A 12 7.38 -7.56 8.39
N LEU A 13 6.86 -8.11 7.28
CA LEU A 13 5.43 -8.04 6.95
C LEU A 13 4.58 -8.64 8.08
N ARG A 14 4.96 -9.83 8.56
CA ARG A 14 4.24 -10.49 9.66
C ARG A 14 4.21 -9.61 10.92
N LYS A 15 5.34 -8.98 11.27
CA LYS A 15 5.43 -8.06 12.40
C LYS A 15 4.54 -6.83 12.21
N GLN A 16 4.48 -6.28 10.99
CA GLN A 16 3.63 -5.15 10.68
C GLN A 16 2.14 -5.50 10.79
N LEU A 17 1.73 -6.65 10.23
CA LEU A 17 0.34 -7.12 10.35
C LEU A 17 -0.07 -7.28 11.82
N ARG A 18 0.82 -7.79 12.68
CA ARG A 18 0.57 -7.88 14.13
C ARG A 18 0.46 -6.51 14.80
N ARG A 19 1.28 -5.53 14.40
CA ARG A 19 1.19 -4.14 14.91
C ARG A 19 -0.11 -3.45 14.54
N MET A 20 -0.65 -3.80 13.37
CA MET A 20 -1.96 -3.32 12.91
C MET A 20 -3.13 -4.07 13.57
N GLY A 21 -2.87 -5.02 14.47
CA GLY A 21 -3.90 -5.77 15.19
C GLY A 21 -4.45 -6.99 14.45
N TYR A 22 -3.93 -7.34 13.28
CA TYR A 22 -4.41 -8.50 12.54
C TYR A 22 -4.00 -9.82 13.22
N GLN A 23 -4.98 -10.70 13.43
CA GLN A 23 -4.83 -12.01 14.06
C GLN A 23 -4.91 -13.15 13.04
N GLY A 24 -4.55 -14.37 13.45
CA GLY A 24 -4.59 -15.57 12.60
C GLY A 24 -3.26 -15.96 11.95
N ASP A 25 -3.30 -17.01 11.14
CA ASP A 25 -2.13 -17.60 10.48
C ASP A 25 -1.87 -16.98 9.12
N PHE A 26 -0.69 -16.36 8.99
CA PHE A 26 -0.25 -15.75 7.75
C PHE A 26 0.70 -16.71 7.00
N LYS A 27 0.31 -17.10 5.78
CA LYS A 27 1.15 -17.93 4.90
C LYS A 27 2.40 -17.15 4.49
N LYS A 28 3.57 -17.79 4.60
CA LYS A 28 4.85 -17.19 4.19
C LYS A 28 4.84 -16.89 2.69
N ILE A 29 5.00 -15.62 2.33
CA ILE A 29 5.20 -15.18 0.94
C ILE A 29 6.58 -14.54 0.76
N SER A 30 7.09 -14.59 -0.47
CA SER A 30 8.29 -13.85 -0.86
C SER A 30 7.93 -12.38 -1.08
N ILE A 31 8.44 -11.47 -0.26
CA ILE A 31 8.12 -10.03 -0.38
C ILE A 31 8.78 -9.40 -1.63
N THR A 32 9.88 -9.97 -2.12
CA THR A 32 10.66 -9.40 -3.23
C THR A 32 10.09 -9.71 -4.62
N ARG A 33 9.20 -10.70 -4.77
CA ARG A 33 8.62 -11.06 -6.06
C ARG A 33 7.48 -10.11 -6.44
N TRP A 34 7.54 -9.56 -7.65
CA TRP A 34 6.51 -8.66 -8.18
C TRP A 34 5.08 -9.22 -8.07
N LYS A 35 4.88 -10.51 -8.43
CA LYS A 35 3.57 -11.18 -8.33
C LYS A 35 2.91 -11.06 -6.94
N ASN A 36 3.71 -10.96 -5.88
CA ASN A 36 3.18 -10.89 -4.52
C ASN A 36 2.77 -9.47 -4.10
N SER A 37 3.03 -8.44 -4.91
CA SER A 37 2.53 -7.08 -4.64
C SER A 37 1.00 -7.04 -4.60
N ALA A 38 0.33 -7.85 -5.42
CA ALA A 38 -1.12 -8.00 -5.46
C ALA A 38 -1.69 -8.98 -4.41
N SER A 39 -0.86 -9.48 -3.49
CA SER A 39 -1.31 -10.42 -2.45
C SER A 39 -2.21 -9.74 -1.42
N PRO A 40 -3.27 -10.41 -0.92
CA PRO A 40 -4.12 -9.86 0.15
C PRO A 40 -3.33 -9.42 1.37
N LEU A 41 -2.27 -10.16 1.73
CA LEU A 41 -1.43 -9.86 2.90
C LEU A 41 -0.67 -8.53 2.75
N ILE A 42 -0.25 -8.19 1.52
CA ILE A 42 0.42 -6.92 1.24
C ILE A 42 -0.60 -5.79 1.25
N ASN A 43 -1.77 -5.98 0.63
CA ASN A 43 -2.85 -4.98 0.64
C ASN A 43 -3.40 -4.71 2.05
N MET A 44 -3.44 -5.71 2.93
CA MET A 44 -3.80 -5.54 4.34
C MET A 44 -2.76 -4.70 5.10
N ALA A 45 -1.46 -4.91 4.81
CA ALA A 45 -0.40 -4.12 5.42
C ALA A 45 -0.27 -2.71 4.83
N LEU A 46 -0.71 -2.53 3.58
CA LEU A 46 -0.63 -1.32 2.76
C LEU A 46 -1.99 -0.89 2.25
N SER A 47 -2.89 -0.56 3.18
CA SER A 47 -4.17 0.03 2.82
C SER A 47 -3.99 1.36 2.09
N ASN A 48 -4.92 1.73 1.22
CA ASN A 48 -4.96 3.04 0.56
C ASN A 48 -4.83 4.22 1.54
N ARG A 49 -5.36 4.08 2.76
CA ARG A 49 -5.21 5.08 3.83
C ARG A 49 -3.75 5.39 4.15
N TRP A 50 -2.88 4.38 4.16
CA TRP A 50 -1.45 4.60 4.42
C TRP A 50 -0.80 5.41 3.29
N PHE A 51 -1.22 5.18 2.05
CA PHE A 51 -0.75 5.95 0.91
C PHE A 51 -1.18 7.41 0.98
N ASP A 52 -2.41 7.68 1.45
CA ASP A 52 -2.87 9.04 1.73
C ASP A 52 -2.01 9.70 2.83
N GLU A 53 -1.71 8.97 3.91
CA GLU A 53 -0.90 9.46 5.04
C GLU A 53 0.55 9.84 4.67
N ILE A 54 1.13 9.19 3.65
CA ILE A 54 2.46 9.54 3.13
C ILE A 54 2.43 10.59 2.02
N GLY A 55 1.24 11.12 1.69
CA GLY A 55 1.07 12.13 0.65
C GLY A 55 1.12 11.59 -0.78
N LEU A 56 0.84 10.30 -1.00
CA LEU A 56 0.71 9.77 -2.36
C LEU A 56 -0.58 10.33 -2.99
N VAL A 57 -0.43 11.00 -4.12
CA VAL A 57 -1.54 11.60 -4.86
C VAL A 57 -2.40 10.51 -5.51
N ASN A 58 -3.68 10.46 -5.14
CA ASN A 58 -4.64 9.55 -5.76
C ASN A 58 -5.21 10.16 -7.04
N LEU A 59 -4.68 9.73 -8.20
CA LEU A 59 -5.07 10.23 -9.52
C LEU A 59 -6.55 9.98 -9.88
N GLN A 60 -7.23 9.01 -9.26
CA GLN A 60 -8.65 8.77 -9.50
C GLN A 60 -9.53 9.94 -9.06
N ARG A 61 -9.08 10.73 -8.08
CA ARG A 61 -9.83 11.87 -7.54
C ARG A 61 -9.62 13.17 -8.32
N TYR A 62 -8.68 13.19 -9.25
CA TYR A 62 -8.37 14.38 -10.02
C TYR A 62 -9.16 14.37 -11.32
N GLU A 63 -10.00 15.37 -11.50
CA GLU A 63 -10.54 15.70 -12.81
C GLU A 63 -9.44 16.40 -13.60
N VAL A 64 -8.88 15.68 -14.57
CA VAL A 64 -7.87 16.19 -15.50
C VAL A 64 -8.55 16.53 -16.83
N GLY A 65 -7.97 17.46 -17.59
CA GLY A 65 -8.55 17.90 -18.87
C GLY A 65 -9.64 18.97 -18.74
N VAL A 66 -9.78 19.58 -17.55
CA VAL A 66 -10.54 20.83 -17.39
C VAL A 66 -9.81 21.92 -18.19
N LEU A 67 -10.46 22.51 -19.19
CA LEU A 67 -9.91 23.65 -19.91
C LEU A 67 -9.73 24.78 -18.88
N HIS A 68 -8.50 25.23 -18.65
CA HIS A 68 -8.14 26.20 -17.61
C HIS A 68 -8.83 27.59 -17.76
N HIS A 69 -9.65 27.78 -18.80
CA HIS A 69 -10.28 29.04 -19.21
C HIS A 69 -11.66 28.87 -19.84
N TYR A 70 -12.55 28.03 -19.29
CA TYR A 70 -13.96 28.12 -19.66
C TYR A 70 -14.68 29.06 -18.69
N TYR A 71 -14.97 30.28 -19.16
CA TYR A 71 -15.97 31.17 -18.57
C TYR A 71 -17.21 31.09 -19.45
N GLU A 72 -18.37 30.82 -18.84
CA GLU A 72 -19.69 30.93 -19.48
C GLU A 72 -19.99 32.37 -19.94
#